data_AF-A0A0R0H7N4-F1
#
_entry.id   AF-A0A0R0H7N4-F1
#
_cell.length_a   1.000
_cell.length_b   1.000
_cell.length_c   1.000
_cell.angle_alpha   90.00
_cell.angle_beta   90.00
_cell.angle_gamma   90.00
#
_symmetry.space_group_name_H-M   'P 1'
#
loop_
_entity.id
_entity.type
_entity.pdbx_description
1 polymer ?
#
loop_
_entity_poly.entity_id
_entity_poly.type
_entity_poly.pdbx_seq_one_letter_code
_entity_poly.pdbx_strand_id
1 'polypeptide(L)'
;MDDIPGGEEAFELAAKFCYGIAVDLTAGNISGLRCAAEYLEMTEDLEEGNLIFKAEAFLSYVVLSSWRDSIVVLKSCEKLSPWAENLQIVRRCSESIAWKACANPKGIRWSYTGRTAKISSPKWNDMKDSSPSRNQQVPPDWWFEDASILRIDHFVRVITAIKVKGMRFELVGASIMHYATKWLPGLISDTATPGDEASNCSMSNSSSSGGGSWKSGLHMVVTGTKDDNTSSLQAKEQRMIIESLVSIIPPQKDSVSCSFLLRLLRMAIMLKVAPALVTELEKRVGMQFEQATLADLLIPSYNKGETMYDVDLVQRLLEHFIVQEQTESSSPSRNSFSDKQHMGMGMGMGCILNAKARVARLVDSYLTEVSRDRNLSLTKFQVLAEALPESARTCDDGLYRAIDSYLKASCSHHKEGKS
;
A
#
# COMPACT_ATOMS: atom_id res chain seq x y z
N MET A 1 32.31 15.95 -17.33
CA MET A 1 31.75 16.50 -16.08
C MET A 1 30.64 15.61 -15.52
N ASP A 2 30.30 14.49 -16.16
CA ASP A 2 29.22 13.59 -15.71
C ASP A 2 29.55 12.78 -14.44
N ASP A 3 30.80 12.82 -13.97
CA ASP A 3 31.25 12.04 -12.81
C ASP A 3 31.07 12.74 -11.45
N ILE A 4 30.76 14.04 -11.43
CA ILE A 4 30.63 14.79 -10.17
C ILE A 4 29.27 14.50 -9.53
N PRO A 5 29.23 14.03 -8.27
CA PRO A 5 27.95 13.80 -7.60
C PRO A 5 27.19 15.12 -7.38
N GLY A 6 25.90 15.11 -7.69
CA GLY A 6 25.07 16.32 -7.66
C GLY A 6 25.09 17.14 -8.95
N GLY A 7 25.88 16.73 -9.94
CA GLY A 7 25.90 17.33 -11.28
C GLY A 7 26.47 18.74 -11.33
N GLU A 8 26.17 19.43 -12.42
CA GLU A 8 26.70 20.78 -12.69
C GLU A 8 26.28 21.81 -11.64
N GLU A 9 25.05 21.71 -11.11
CA GLU A 9 24.55 22.64 -10.08
C GLU A 9 25.38 22.56 -8.79
N ALA A 10 25.71 21.35 -8.33
CA ALA A 10 26.52 21.17 -7.12
C ALA A 10 27.96 21.64 -7.34
N PHE A 11 28.53 21.38 -8.52
CA PHE A 11 29.87 21.86 -8.87
C PHE A 11 29.93 23.38 -8.97
N GLU A 12 28.94 24.03 -9.57
CA GLU A 12 28.88 25.48 -9.66
C GLU A 12 28.86 26.13 -8.26
N LEU A 13 28.09 25.57 -7.33
CA LEU A 13 28.05 26.05 -5.94
C LEU A 13 29.40 25.84 -5.24
N ALA A 14 30.05 24.69 -5.43
CA ALA A 14 31.38 24.43 -4.89
C ALA A 14 32.44 25.40 -5.48
N ALA A 15 32.39 25.66 -6.79
CA ALA A 15 33.29 26.61 -7.44
C ALA A 15 33.06 28.04 -6.94
N LYS A 16 31.80 28.49 -6.81
CA LYS A 16 31.44 29.79 -6.22
C LYS A 16 32.05 29.95 -4.83
N PHE A 17 31.98 28.91 -4.01
CA PHE A 17 32.61 28.90 -2.69
C PHE A 17 34.13 29.11 -2.78
N CYS A 18 34.83 28.39 -3.66
CA CYS A 18 36.29 28.53 -3.84
C CYS A 18 36.70 29.94 -4.31
N TYR A 19 35.85 30.64 -5.05
CA TYR A 19 36.08 32.03 -5.47
C TYR A 19 35.65 33.07 -4.43
N GLY A 20 35.25 32.67 -3.22
CA GLY A 20 34.83 33.57 -2.15
C GLY A 20 33.43 34.18 -2.36
N ILE A 21 32.63 33.61 -3.26
CA ILE A 21 31.24 34.02 -3.48
C ILE A 21 30.36 33.33 -2.43
N ALA A 22 29.46 34.08 -1.79
CA ALA A 22 28.52 33.52 -0.83
C ALA A 22 27.61 32.47 -1.49
N VAL A 23 27.50 31.30 -0.85
CA VAL A 23 26.69 30.18 -1.31
C VAL A 23 25.50 29.99 -0.38
N ASP A 24 24.29 30.05 -0.94
CA ASP A 24 23.06 29.83 -0.19
C ASP A 24 22.79 28.33 -0.03
N LEU A 25 22.86 27.85 1.22
CA LEU A 25 22.56 26.46 1.56
C LEU A 25 21.05 26.27 1.74
N THR A 26 20.49 25.30 1.03
CA THR A 26 19.06 24.97 1.08
C THR A 26 18.85 23.46 1.17
N ALA A 27 17.66 23.03 1.60
CA ALA A 27 17.33 21.60 1.65
C ALA A 27 17.37 20.91 0.26
N GLY A 28 17.23 21.67 -0.83
CA GLY A 28 17.26 21.14 -2.19
C GLY A 28 18.67 20.89 -2.74
N ASN A 29 19.65 21.71 -2.36
CA ASN A 29 21.01 21.63 -2.91
C ASN A 29 22.03 20.95 -1.98
N ILE A 30 21.75 20.90 -0.68
CA ILE A 30 22.74 20.52 0.34
C ILE A 30 23.28 19.09 0.19
N SER A 31 22.43 18.14 -0.22
CA SER A 31 22.83 16.74 -0.41
C SER A 31 23.84 16.61 -1.54
N GLY A 32 23.56 17.21 -2.70
CA GLY A 32 24.45 17.25 -3.85
C GLY A 32 25.74 17.98 -3.52
N LEU A 33 25.64 19.14 -2.85
CA LEU A 33 26.79 19.93 -2.43
C LEU A 33 27.70 19.19 -1.44
N ARG A 34 27.13 18.49 -0.45
CA ARG A 34 27.89 17.68 0.51
C ARG A 34 28.61 16.52 -0.18
N CYS A 35 27.98 15.88 -1.17
CA CYS A 35 28.62 14.83 -1.96
C CYS A 35 29.71 15.38 -2.89
N ALA A 36 29.48 16.51 -3.56
CA ALA A 36 30.47 17.17 -4.41
C ALA A 36 31.67 17.66 -3.60
N ALA A 37 31.43 18.24 -2.42
CA ALA A 37 32.49 18.69 -1.53
C ALA A 37 33.36 17.52 -1.02
N GLU A 38 32.77 16.35 -0.77
CA GLU A 38 33.54 15.13 -0.47
C GLU A 38 34.41 14.71 -1.66
N TYR A 39 33.82 14.68 -2.86
CA TYR A 39 34.53 14.29 -4.08
C TYR A 39 35.71 15.21 -4.40
N LEU A 40 35.56 16.51 -4.11
CA LEU A 40 36.58 17.54 -4.31
C LEU A 40 37.54 17.68 -3.12
N GLU A 41 37.40 16.84 -2.09
CA GLU A 41 38.23 16.85 -0.87
C GLU A 41 38.30 18.25 -0.21
N MET A 42 37.16 18.96 -0.17
CA MET A 42 37.05 20.31 0.42
C MET A 42 36.98 20.26 1.95
N THR A 43 38.05 19.73 2.56
CA THR A 43 38.19 19.48 4.00
C THR A 43 38.68 20.71 4.76
N GLU A 44 38.53 20.69 6.08
CA GLU A 44 39.04 21.76 6.95
C GLU A 44 40.57 21.80 7.05
N ASP A 45 41.27 20.80 6.48
CA ASP A 45 42.74 20.78 6.44
C ASP A 45 43.31 21.90 5.55
N LEU A 46 42.51 22.40 4.60
CA LEU A 46 42.87 23.48 3.68
C LEU A 46 42.53 24.86 4.25
N GLU A 47 41.34 25.00 4.85
CA GLU A 47 40.83 26.26 5.40
C GLU A 47 39.77 25.97 6.49
N GLU A 48 39.79 26.70 7.60
CA GLU A 48 38.81 26.56 8.67
C GLU A 48 37.40 26.91 8.16
N GLY A 49 36.41 26.05 8.44
CA GLY A 49 35.06 26.25 7.93
C GLY A 49 34.93 26.07 6.41
N ASN A 50 35.69 25.14 5.84
CA ASN A 50 35.54 24.71 4.45
C ASN A 50 34.15 24.11 4.18
N LEU A 51 33.85 23.86 2.92
CA LEU A 51 32.53 23.51 2.43
C LEU A 51 31.97 22.21 3.05
N ILE A 52 32.80 21.19 3.28
CA ILE A 52 32.35 19.95 3.95
C ILE A 52 31.80 20.26 5.34
N PHE A 53 32.53 21.04 6.15
CA PHE A 53 32.11 21.38 7.51
C PHE A 53 30.82 22.21 7.51
N LYS A 54 30.75 23.25 6.66
CA LYS A 54 29.54 24.08 6.52
C LYS A 54 28.33 23.27 6.07
N ALA A 55 28.52 22.36 5.11
CA ALA A 55 27.44 21.52 4.62
C ALA A 55 26.97 20.52 5.69
N GLU A 56 27.90 19.93 6.44
CA GLU A 56 27.60 18.97 7.50
C GLU A 56 26.90 19.63 8.70
N ALA A 57 27.30 20.85 9.06
CA ALA A 57 26.62 21.66 10.06
C ALA A 57 25.18 21.99 9.63
N PHE A 58 24.97 22.41 8.38
CA PHE A 58 23.63 22.68 7.88
C PHE A 58 22.74 21.44 7.88
N LEU A 59 23.27 20.28 7.43
CA LEU A 59 22.55 19.00 7.53
C LEU A 59 22.16 18.71 8.97
N SER A 60 23.11 18.78 9.91
CA SER A 60 22.90 18.35 11.29
C SER A 60 21.98 19.28 12.09
N TYR A 61 22.13 20.60 11.95
CA TYR A 61 21.41 21.57 12.78
C TYR A 61 20.13 22.10 12.13
N VAL A 62 20.09 22.24 10.80
CA VAL A 62 18.92 22.80 10.10
C VAL A 62 18.04 21.69 9.55
N VAL A 63 18.59 20.84 8.68
CA VAL A 63 17.82 19.79 7.98
C VAL A 63 17.27 18.76 8.96
N LEU A 64 18.11 18.18 9.81
CA LEU A 64 17.68 17.15 10.76
C LEU A 64 16.81 17.70 11.88
N SER A 65 16.72 19.02 12.06
CA SER A 65 15.77 19.65 12.99
C SER A 65 14.37 19.82 12.38
N SER A 66 14.27 19.84 11.05
CA SER A 66 13.05 20.18 10.30
C SER A 66 12.46 18.95 9.60
N TRP A 67 11.15 18.71 9.80
CA TRP A 67 10.41 17.64 9.11
C TRP A 67 10.48 17.79 7.59
N ARG A 68 10.11 18.98 7.10
CA ARG A 68 10.02 19.28 5.67
C ARG A 68 11.38 19.17 5.00
N ASP A 69 12.42 19.74 5.61
CA ASP A 69 13.75 19.76 5.00
C ASP A 69 14.37 18.36 4.98
N SER A 70 14.13 17.53 6.01
CA SER A 70 14.55 16.12 6.01
C SER A 70 13.93 15.33 4.84
N ILE A 71 12.66 15.59 4.47
CA ILE A 71 12.00 14.93 3.33
C ILE A 71 12.55 15.46 2.00
N VAL A 72 12.73 16.78 1.88
CA VAL A 72 13.28 17.39 0.65
C VAL A 72 14.70 16.88 0.38
N VAL A 73 15.55 16.81 1.40
CA VAL A 73 16.89 16.24 1.30
C VAL A 73 16.82 14.77 0.89
N LEU A 74 15.97 13.97 1.52
CA LEU A 74 15.83 12.56 1.18
C LEU A 74 15.38 12.35 -0.29
N LYS A 75 14.48 13.20 -0.79
CA LYS A 75 14.07 13.20 -2.21
C LYS A 75 15.21 13.61 -3.15
N SER A 76 16.03 14.59 -2.77
CA SER A 76 17.20 14.99 -3.57
C SER A 76 18.27 13.90 -3.66
N CYS A 77 18.37 13.02 -2.66
CA CYS A 77 19.31 11.89 -2.64
C CYS A 77 19.04 10.83 -3.70
N GLU A 78 17.89 10.85 -4.39
CA GLU A 78 17.50 9.84 -5.37
C GLU A 78 18.47 9.73 -6.56
N LYS A 79 19.15 10.83 -6.91
CA LYS A 79 20.12 10.88 -8.01
C LYS A 79 21.58 10.82 -7.53
N LEU A 80 21.81 10.62 -6.23
CA LEU A 80 23.13 10.76 -5.59
C LEU A 80 23.72 9.43 -5.10
N SER A 81 23.16 8.30 -5.55
CA SER A 81 23.73 6.99 -5.23
C SER A 81 25.06 6.78 -5.97
N PRO A 82 26.13 6.23 -5.34
CA PRO A 82 26.18 5.70 -3.97
C PRO A 82 26.62 6.73 -2.89
N TRP A 83 27.00 7.94 -3.28
CA TRP A 83 27.57 8.96 -2.39
C TRP A 83 26.69 9.30 -1.19
N ALA A 84 25.40 9.53 -1.41
CA ALA A 84 24.47 9.88 -0.33
C ALA A 84 24.28 8.75 0.70
N GLU A 85 24.48 7.50 0.30
CA GLU A 85 24.45 6.34 1.20
C GLU A 85 25.75 6.23 2.01
N ASN A 86 26.90 6.35 1.35
CA ASN A 86 28.22 6.29 2.00
C ASN A 86 28.36 7.39 3.07
N LEU A 87 27.89 8.61 2.76
CA LEU A 87 27.87 9.75 3.67
C LEU A 87 26.75 9.69 4.72
N GLN A 88 25.98 8.60 4.75
CA GLN A 88 24.89 8.34 5.71
C GLN A 88 23.78 9.42 5.71
N ILE A 89 23.67 10.24 4.65
CA ILE A 89 22.67 11.32 4.57
C ILE A 89 21.26 10.71 4.56
N VAL A 90 21.06 9.69 3.73
CA VAL A 90 19.79 8.95 3.59
C VAL A 90 19.36 8.36 4.94
N ARG A 91 20.30 7.73 5.66
CA ARG A 91 20.04 7.12 6.97
C ARG A 91 19.66 8.18 8.01
N ARG A 92 20.46 9.23 8.17
CA ARG A 92 20.20 10.29 9.15
C ARG A 92 18.87 11.00 8.89
N CYS A 93 18.54 11.29 7.64
CA CYS A 93 17.25 11.87 7.28
C CYS A 93 16.10 10.92 7.59
N SER A 94 16.23 9.63 7.28
CA SER A 94 15.22 8.60 7.59
C SER A 94 14.98 8.47 9.10
N GLU A 95 16.05 8.46 9.91
CA GLU A 95 15.97 8.42 11.37
C GLU A 95 15.37 9.71 11.95
N SER A 96 15.71 10.88 11.40
CA SER A 96 15.12 12.17 11.78
C SER A 96 13.61 12.21 11.52
N ILE A 97 13.17 11.75 10.35
CA ILE A 97 11.76 11.62 9.98
C ILE A 97 11.07 10.65 10.94
N ALA A 98 11.65 9.47 11.18
CA ALA A 98 11.06 8.48 12.09
C ALA A 98 10.92 9.00 13.51
N TRP A 99 11.94 9.68 14.04
CA TRP A 99 11.87 10.32 15.36
C TRP A 99 10.74 11.34 15.44
N LYS A 100 10.56 12.18 14.42
CA LYS A 100 9.50 13.19 14.38
C LYS A 100 8.12 12.55 14.21
N ALA A 101 7.97 11.56 13.35
CA ALA A 101 6.70 10.85 13.16
C ALA A 101 6.24 10.19 14.48
N CYS A 102 7.16 9.60 15.24
CA CYS A 102 6.87 8.96 16.53
C CYS A 102 6.78 9.93 17.72
N ALA A 103 7.26 11.16 17.57
CA ALA A 103 7.23 12.15 18.66
C ALA A 103 5.83 12.79 18.80
N ASN A 104 5.54 13.29 20.00
CA ASN A 104 4.32 14.05 20.25
C ASN A 104 4.23 15.24 19.26
N PRO A 105 3.17 15.33 18.45
CA PRO A 105 3.10 16.32 17.36
C PRO A 105 3.02 17.78 17.83
N LYS A 106 2.85 18.03 19.13
CA LYS A 106 2.84 19.38 19.73
C LYS A 106 4.15 20.15 19.54
N GLY A 107 5.28 19.45 19.34
CA GLY A 107 6.59 20.07 19.07
C GLY A 107 6.91 20.23 17.58
N ILE A 108 6.03 19.78 16.69
CA ILE A 108 6.28 19.74 15.25
C ILE A 108 5.46 20.84 14.60
N ARG A 109 6.13 21.72 13.84
CA ARG A 109 5.44 22.72 13.01
C ARG A 109 4.79 22.03 11.81
N TRP A 110 3.65 21.41 12.03
CA TRP A 110 2.82 20.82 10.99
C TRP A 110 2.24 21.91 10.09
N SER A 111 2.28 21.73 8.77
CA SER A 111 1.46 22.48 7.81
C SER A 111 0.67 21.45 7.01
N TYR A 112 -0.67 21.42 7.10
CA TYR A 112 -1.48 20.42 6.38
C TYR A 112 -1.40 20.73 4.90
N THR A 113 -0.59 19.98 4.16
CA THR A 113 -0.37 20.14 2.71
C THR A 113 -1.54 19.59 1.89
N GLY A 114 -2.53 18.95 2.53
CA GLY A 114 -3.66 18.25 1.90
C GLY A 114 -4.84 19.10 1.41
N ARG A 115 -4.74 20.44 1.28
CA ARG A 115 -5.73 21.22 0.50
C ARG A 115 -5.05 22.00 -0.61
N THR A 116 -5.40 21.66 -1.85
CA THR A 116 -5.27 22.58 -2.97
C THR A 116 -6.04 23.86 -2.61
N ALA A 117 -5.34 24.99 -2.59
CA ALA A 117 -5.98 26.29 -2.49
C ALA A 117 -6.91 26.42 -3.70
N LYS A 118 -8.22 26.27 -3.50
CA LYS A 118 -9.18 26.64 -4.53
C LYS A 118 -9.00 28.14 -4.76
N ILE A 119 -8.52 28.46 -5.95
CA ILE A 119 -8.42 29.81 -6.49
C ILE A 119 -9.85 30.35 -6.59
N SER A 120 -10.26 31.09 -5.58
CA SER A 120 -11.36 32.03 -5.66
C SER A 120 -10.96 33.26 -4.86
N SER A 121 -10.96 34.39 -5.55
CA SER A 121 -10.35 35.68 -5.21
C SER A 121 -10.55 36.17 -3.78
N PRO A 122 -9.59 36.95 -3.22
CA PRO A 122 -9.63 37.37 -1.82
C PRO A 122 -10.71 38.44 -1.59
N LYS A 123 -11.73 38.12 -0.78
CA LYS A 123 -12.62 39.12 -0.19
C LYS A 123 -11.96 39.69 1.07
N TRP A 124 -11.66 40.98 1.01
CA TRP A 124 -10.86 41.76 1.96
C TRP A 124 -11.51 42.07 3.33
N ASN A 125 -12.29 41.16 3.92
CA ASN A 125 -13.02 41.48 5.17
C ASN A 125 -13.16 40.32 6.18
N ASP A 126 -12.13 39.52 6.38
CA ASP A 126 -12.01 38.65 7.56
C ASP A 126 -10.54 38.50 7.99
N MET A 127 -9.92 39.61 8.40
CA MET A 127 -8.72 39.56 9.25
C MET A 127 -9.15 39.18 10.68
N LYS A 128 -9.34 37.88 10.89
CA LYS A 128 -9.15 37.30 12.22
C LYS A 128 -8.25 36.10 12.06
N ASP A 129 -7.00 36.30 12.45
CA ASP A 129 -6.00 35.27 12.70
C ASP A 129 -6.66 34.02 13.24
N SER A 130 -6.84 33.02 12.38
CA SER A 130 -7.10 31.66 12.82
C SER A 130 -5.76 31.07 13.20
N SER A 131 -5.24 31.55 14.34
CA SER A 131 -4.30 30.76 15.13
C SER A 131 -4.90 29.36 15.27
N PRO A 132 -4.17 28.28 14.94
CA PRO A 132 -4.71 26.94 15.12
C PRO A 132 -5.07 26.80 16.60
N SER A 133 -6.36 26.59 16.86
CA SER A 133 -6.89 26.47 18.20
C SER A 133 -6.02 25.50 19.00
N ARG A 134 -5.56 25.94 20.17
CA ARG A 134 -4.62 25.23 21.08
C ARG A 134 -5.05 23.82 21.51
N ASN A 135 -6.22 23.34 21.06
CA ASN A 135 -6.86 22.08 21.41
C ASN A 135 -7.14 21.15 20.23
N GLN A 136 -6.73 21.46 18.99
CA GLN A 136 -6.92 20.52 17.88
C GLN A 136 -5.89 19.39 18.01
N GLN A 137 -6.35 18.20 18.40
CA GLN A 137 -5.51 17.01 18.39
C GLN A 137 -5.04 16.79 16.96
N VAL A 138 -3.73 16.72 16.82
CA VAL A 138 -3.07 16.51 15.55
C VAL A 138 -3.46 15.11 15.06
N PRO A 139 -4.03 14.98 13.84
CA PRO A 139 -4.42 13.68 13.31
C PRO A 139 -3.25 12.70 13.30
N PRO A 140 -3.48 11.39 13.38
CA PRO A 140 -2.41 10.40 13.35
C PRO A 140 -1.79 10.17 11.94
N ASP A 141 -2.46 10.63 10.88
CA ASP A 141 -2.20 10.34 9.46
C ASP A 141 -1.54 11.48 8.64
N TRP A 142 -1.64 12.73 9.05
CA TRP A 142 -0.46 13.60 9.25
C TRP A 142 0.69 13.56 8.25
N TRP A 143 1.55 12.58 8.44
CA TRP A 143 2.82 12.44 7.76
C TRP A 143 2.71 11.56 6.52
N PHE A 144 1.56 10.91 6.29
CA PHE A 144 1.37 9.92 5.24
C PHE A 144 1.60 10.52 3.86
N GLU A 145 0.99 11.68 3.59
CA GLU A 145 1.08 12.31 2.28
C GLU A 145 2.52 12.74 1.98
N ASP A 146 3.17 13.39 2.94
CA ASP A 146 4.54 13.84 2.86
C ASP A 146 5.53 12.67 2.68
N ALA A 147 5.38 11.58 3.44
CA ALA A 147 6.19 10.37 3.30
C ALA A 147 5.93 9.67 1.96
N SER A 148 4.70 9.74 1.43
CA SER A 148 4.32 9.10 0.17
C SER A 148 4.83 9.84 -1.08
N ILE A 149 5.49 10.99 -0.92
CA ILE A 149 6.18 11.69 -2.02
C ILE A 149 7.50 10.98 -2.41
N LEU A 150 8.08 10.21 -1.48
CA LEU A 150 9.36 9.54 -1.66
C LEU A 150 9.26 8.34 -2.61
N ARG A 151 10.32 8.09 -3.40
CA ARG A 151 10.47 6.81 -4.11
C ARG A 151 10.51 5.63 -3.14
N ILE A 152 10.17 4.45 -3.63
CA ILE A 152 9.94 3.24 -2.83
C ILE A 152 11.12 2.87 -1.93
N ASP A 153 12.36 2.99 -2.40
CA ASP A 153 13.58 2.70 -1.64
C ASP A 153 13.75 3.61 -0.41
N HIS A 154 13.47 4.91 -0.57
CA HIS A 154 13.49 5.86 0.53
C HIS A 154 12.29 5.68 1.46
N PHE A 155 11.10 5.40 0.90
CA PHE A 155 9.91 5.11 1.69
C PHE A 155 10.11 3.89 2.60
N VAL A 156 10.64 2.79 2.05
CA VAL A 156 10.99 1.57 2.82
C VAL A 156 11.94 1.89 3.97
N ARG A 157 12.96 2.71 3.75
CA ARG A 157 13.91 3.12 4.79
C ARG A 157 13.25 3.94 5.89
N VAL A 158 12.40 4.89 5.54
CA VAL A 158 11.62 5.70 6.50
C VAL A 158 10.68 4.80 7.30
N ILE A 159 9.90 3.93 6.66
CA ILE A 159 8.99 3.02 7.35
C ILE A 159 9.74 2.05 8.25
N THR A 160 10.87 1.53 7.81
CA THR A 160 11.72 0.65 8.63
C THR A 160 12.23 1.38 9.87
N ALA A 161 12.69 2.63 9.73
CA ALA A 161 13.10 3.45 10.86
C ALA A 161 11.91 3.74 11.81
N ILE A 162 10.72 4.04 11.28
CA ILE A 162 9.49 4.25 12.07
C ILE A 162 9.11 2.98 12.87
N LYS A 163 9.22 1.80 12.26
CA LYS A 163 8.99 0.51 12.94
C LYS A 163 9.97 0.30 14.08
N VAL A 164 11.27 0.55 13.86
CA VAL A 164 12.32 0.43 14.90
C VAL A 164 12.06 1.40 16.07
N LYS A 165 11.44 2.56 15.82
CA LYS A 165 11.04 3.51 16.87
C LYS A 165 9.80 3.10 17.67
N GLY A 166 9.16 1.97 17.35
CA GLY A 166 8.02 1.45 18.09
C GLY A 166 6.68 2.10 17.74
N MET A 167 6.54 2.63 16.52
CA MET A 167 5.24 3.10 16.02
C MET A 167 4.21 1.95 16.03
N ARG A 168 2.95 2.28 16.36
CA ARG A 168 1.82 1.35 16.26
C ARG A 168 1.73 0.72 14.87
N PHE A 169 1.62 -0.61 14.82
CA PHE A 169 1.63 -1.37 13.56
C PHE A 169 0.43 -1.03 12.66
N GLU A 170 -0.69 -0.61 13.24
CA GLU A 170 -1.88 -0.17 12.50
C GLU A 170 -1.63 1.15 11.76
N LEU A 171 -0.86 2.08 12.37
CA LEU A 171 -0.49 3.33 11.70
C LEU A 171 0.55 3.09 10.61
N VAL A 172 1.50 2.18 10.87
CA VAL A 172 2.46 1.75 9.84
C VAL A 172 1.73 1.11 8.66
N GLY A 173 0.81 0.18 8.92
CA GLY A 173 0.03 -0.45 7.87
C GLY A 173 -0.88 0.52 7.11
N ALA A 174 -1.54 1.45 7.81
CA ALA A 174 -2.33 2.50 7.17
C ALA A 174 -1.49 3.40 6.25
N SER A 175 -0.26 3.75 6.66
CA SER A 175 0.67 4.51 5.82
C SER A 175 1.11 3.74 4.57
N ILE A 176 1.32 2.43 4.70
CA ILE A 176 1.65 1.54 3.58
C ILE A 176 0.48 1.44 2.60
N MET A 177 -0.75 1.31 3.11
CA MET A 177 -1.96 1.32 2.29
C MET A 177 -2.11 2.64 1.54
N HIS A 178 -1.86 3.78 2.20
CA HIS A 178 -1.88 5.09 1.58
C HIS A 178 -0.82 5.25 0.49
N TYR A 179 0.40 4.75 0.71
CA TYR A 179 1.44 4.72 -0.30
C TYR A 179 1.02 3.88 -1.51
N ALA A 180 0.51 2.68 -1.25
CA ALA A 180 0.10 1.74 -2.27
C ALA A 180 -1.01 2.31 -3.16
N THR A 181 -2.05 2.93 -2.59
CA THR A 181 -3.14 3.53 -3.38
C THR A 181 -2.67 4.69 -4.25
N LYS A 182 -1.65 5.43 -3.82
CA LYS A 182 -1.05 6.53 -4.59
C LYS A 182 -0.19 6.05 -5.76
N TRP A 183 0.56 4.96 -5.59
CA TRP A 183 1.57 4.50 -6.55
C TRP A 183 1.15 3.28 -7.39
N LEU A 184 0.08 2.56 -7.00
CA LEU A 184 -0.43 1.38 -7.71
C LEU A 184 -1.85 1.66 -8.26
N PRO A 185 -1.97 2.13 -9.52
CA PRO A 185 -3.27 2.52 -10.11
C PRO A 185 -4.30 1.39 -10.33
N GLY A 186 -4.08 0.17 -9.81
CA GLY A 186 -5.04 -0.94 -9.85
C GLY A 186 -5.72 -1.26 -8.52
N LEU A 187 -5.34 -0.60 -7.40
CA LEU A 187 -5.87 -0.92 -6.07
C LEU A 187 -7.24 -0.29 -5.76
N ILE A 188 -7.68 0.67 -6.58
CA ILE A 188 -8.89 1.49 -6.37
C ILE A 188 -10.07 1.01 -7.23
N SER A 189 -9.89 0.06 -8.16
CA SER A 189 -11.00 -0.44 -8.98
C SER A 189 -11.79 -1.53 -8.27
N ASP A 190 -12.84 -1.12 -7.57
CA ASP A 190 -13.95 -1.98 -7.17
C ASP A 190 -14.93 -2.20 -8.34
N THR A 191 -15.46 -3.42 -8.41
CA THR A 191 -16.78 -3.79 -8.95
C THR A 191 -17.11 -3.49 -10.42
N ALA A 192 -16.77 -4.43 -11.30
CA ALA A 192 -17.52 -4.65 -12.54
C ALA A 192 -18.16 -6.04 -12.51
N THR A 193 -19.41 -6.11 -12.03
CA THR A 193 -20.34 -7.20 -12.37
C THR A 193 -20.78 -7.04 -13.83
N PRO A 194 -20.79 -8.11 -14.65
CA PRO A 194 -21.43 -8.08 -15.95
C PRO A 194 -22.93 -8.41 -15.83
N GLY A 195 -23.78 -7.59 -16.45
CA GLY A 195 -25.19 -7.91 -16.74
C GLY A 195 -26.21 -7.34 -15.75
N ASP A 196 -26.95 -6.31 -16.16
CA ASP A 196 -28.34 -6.47 -16.59
C ASP A 196 -28.97 -5.13 -16.97
N GLU A 197 -29.47 -5.06 -18.20
CA GLU A 197 -30.43 -4.06 -18.66
C GLU A 197 -31.81 -4.33 -18.03
N ALA A 198 -32.48 -3.28 -17.55
CA ALA A 198 -33.79 -2.84 -18.03
C ALA A 198 -34.60 -2.05 -16.97
N SER A 199 -35.23 -0.97 -17.46
CA SER A 199 -36.54 -0.43 -17.05
C SER A 199 -36.64 0.76 -16.08
N ASN A 200 -36.75 1.94 -16.72
CA ASN A 200 -37.79 2.98 -16.59
C ASN A 200 -37.89 3.96 -15.38
N CYS A 201 -37.34 5.16 -15.63
CA CYS A 201 -37.91 6.53 -15.62
C CYS A 201 -39.03 6.99 -14.64
N SER A 202 -38.81 8.17 -14.00
CA SER A 202 -39.57 9.43 -14.24
C SER A 202 -39.07 10.67 -13.44
N MET A 203 -38.60 11.66 -14.21
CA MET A 203 -38.75 13.14 -14.15
C MET A 203 -38.74 13.95 -12.82
N SER A 204 -37.84 14.95 -12.75
CA SER A 204 -38.22 16.38 -12.88
C SER A 204 -37.02 17.30 -13.15
N ASN A 205 -37.25 18.27 -14.03
CA ASN A 205 -36.31 19.25 -14.59
C ASN A 205 -35.91 20.36 -13.60
N SER A 206 -34.66 20.82 -13.69
CA SER A 206 -34.38 22.25 -13.91
C SER A 206 -32.99 22.44 -14.53
N SER A 207 -32.96 23.21 -15.60
CA SER A 207 -31.83 23.45 -16.48
C SER A 207 -31.14 24.77 -16.14
N SER A 208 -29.80 24.78 -16.03
CA SER A 208 -28.95 25.84 -16.59
C SER A 208 -27.46 25.46 -16.55
N SER A 209 -26.92 25.14 -17.74
CA SER A 209 -25.62 25.49 -18.34
C SER A 209 -24.51 26.08 -17.44
N GLY A 210 -23.24 25.66 -17.50
CA GLY A 210 -22.54 24.70 -18.36
C GLY A 210 -21.01 24.73 -18.15
N GLY A 211 -20.33 23.66 -18.59
CA GLY A 211 -18.87 23.54 -18.81
C GLY A 211 -18.08 22.87 -17.67
N GLY A 212 -17.44 21.70 -17.80
CA GLY A 212 -17.23 20.80 -18.93
C GLY A 212 -16.80 19.41 -18.43
N SER A 213 -17.40 18.39 -19.06
CA SER A 213 -17.33 16.96 -18.77
C SER A 213 -16.15 16.31 -19.49
N TRP A 214 -15.26 15.63 -18.77
CA TRP A 214 -14.34 14.64 -19.35
C TRP A 214 -14.77 13.25 -18.85
N LYS A 215 -15.80 12.72 -19.50
CA LYS A 215 -16.09 11.29 -19.59
C LYS A 215 -15.40 10.78 -20.86
N SER A 216 -14.48 9.83 -20.74
CA SER A 216 -14.02 8.93 -21.80
C SER A 216 -13.44 7.71 -21.07
N GLY A 217 -13.96 6.49 -21.22
CA GLY A 217 -14.41 5.88 -22.45
C GLY A 217 -13.22 5.11 -23.03
N LEU A 218 -13.13 3.83 -22.69
CA LEU A 218 -12.21 2.88 -23.30
C LEU A 218 -12.36 2.91 -24.83
N HIS A 219 -11.26 3.12 -25.54
CA HIS A 219 -11.12 2.71 -26.93
C HIS A 219 -9.80 1.95 -27.06
N MET A 220 -9.91 0.64 -27.29
CA MET A 220 -8.82 -0.18 -27.79
C MET A 220 -8.49 0.32 -29.21
N VAL A 221 -7.33 0.93 -29.39
CA VAL A 221 -6.72 1.09 -30.71
C VAL A 221 -5.53 0.15 -30.77
N VAL A 222 -5.71 -0.95 -31.51
CA VAL A 222 -4.60 -1.76 -32.01
C VAL A 222 -4.01 -1.00 -33.20
N THR A 223 -2.84 -0.36 -33.01
CA THR A 223 -1.92 0.01 -34.10
C THR A 223 -0.49 0.13 -33.58
N GLY A 224 0.40 -0.77 -34.04
CA GLY A 224 1.78 -0.43 -34.42
C GLY A 224 2.86 -0.21 -33.36
N THR A 225 3.43 -1.30 -32.82
CA THR A 225 4.89 -1.54 -32.66
C THR A 225 5.81 -0.40 -32.16
N LYS A 226 5.46 0.32 -31.08
CA LYS A 226 6.46 1.10 -30.29
C LYS A 226 6.17 1.24 -28.78
N ASP A 227 5.22 0.49 -28.22
CA ASP A 227 4.70 0.66 -26.83
C ASP A 227 5.00 -0.50 -25.86
N ASP A 228 5.70 -1.55 -26.28
CA ASP A 228 6.00 -2.70 -25.40
C ASP A 228 7.05 -2.38 -24.31
N ASN A 229 7.90 -1.37 -24.52
CA ASN A 229 8.96 -1.06 -23.58
C ASN A 229 8.49 -0.19 -22.40
N THR A 230 7.54 0.72 -22.62
CA THR A 230 7.01 1.61 -21.58
C THR A 230 6.06 0.88 -20.63
N SER A 231 5.18 0.03 -21.17
CA SER A 231 4.27 -0.82 -20.40
C SER A 231 5.03 -1.87 -19.57
N SER A 232 6.10 -2.46 -20.13
CA SER A 232 6.95 -3.41 -19.40
C SER A 232 7.83 -2.76 -18.34
N LEU A 233 8.31 -1.53 -18.56
CA LEU A 233 9.02 -0.75 -17.54
C LEU A 233 8.09 -0.37 -16.38
N GLN A 234 6.87 0.09 -16.68
CA GLN A 234 5.87 0.40 -15.66
C GLN A 234 5.47 -0.86 -14.87
N ALA A 235 5.33 -2.01 -15.52
CA ALA A 235 5.08 -3.28 -14.85
C ALA A 235 6.24 -3.70 -13.93
N LYS A 236 7.50 -3.47 -14.35
CA LYS A 236 8.69 -3.73 -13.52
C LYS A 236 8.74 -2.80 -12.30
N GLU A 237 8.42 -1.53 -12.47
CA GLU A 237 8.35 -0.57 -11.37
C GLU A 237 7.24 -0.92 -10.38
N GLN A 238 6.04 -1.21 -10.87
CA GLN A 238 4.92 -1.69 -10.04
C GLN A 238 5.28 -2.98 -9.29
N ARG A 239 5.96 -3.92 -9.94
CA ARG A 239 6.45 -5.13 -9.31
C ARG A 239 7.44 -4.83 -8.18
N MET A 240 8.41 -3.94 -8.41
CA MET A 240 9.38 -3.52 -7.39
C MET A 240 8.68 -2.86 -6.19
N ILE A 241 7.67 -2.04 -6.44
CA ILE A 241 6.84 -1.43 -5.40
C ILE A 241 6.15 -2.50 -4.58
N ILE A 242 5.45 -3.45 -5.20
CA ILE A 242 4.77 -4.53 -4.48
C ILE A 242 5.75 -5.36 -3.65
N GLU A 243 6.86 -5.78 -4.24
CA GLU A 243 7.89 -6.57 -3.54
C GLU A 243 8.40 -5.85 -2.28
N SER A 244 8.67 -4.55 -2.43
CA SER A 244 9.11 -3.68 -1.35
C SER A 244 8.03 -3.50 -0.27
N LEU A 245 6.77 -3.27 -0.66
CA LEU A 245 5.66 -3.09 0.28
C LEU A 245 5.40 -4.36 1.10
N VAL A 246 5.42 -5.54 0.46
CA VAL A 246 5.24 -6.82 1.17
C VAL A 246 6.30 -7.01 2.25
N SER A 247 7.54 -6.61 1.98
CA SER A 247 8.66 -6.72 2.91
C SER A 247 8.53 -5.83 4.16
N ILE A 248 7.84 -4.69 4.06
CA ILE A 248 7.71 -3.73 5.16
C ILE A 248 6.40 -3.85 5.95
N ILE A 249 5.36 -4.49 5.39
CA ILE A 249 4.08 -4.71 6.09
C ILE A 249 4.33 -5.41 7.44
N PRO A 250 3.77 -4.90 8.56
CA PRO A 250 3.92 -5.50 9.87
C PRO A 250 3.32 -6.93 9.93
N PRO A 251 3.96 -7.88 10.64
CA PRO A 251 3.48 -9.27 10.72
C PRO A 251 2.24 -9.46 11.63
N GLN A 252 1.80 -8.42 12.34
CA GLN A 252 0.64 -8.49 13.22
C GLN A 252 -0.67 -8.57 12.42
N LYS A 253 -1.64 -9.33 12.95
CA LYS A 253 -3.03 -9.34 12.48
C LYS A 253 -3.62 -7.92 12.55
N ASP A 254 -4.50 -7.59 11.61
CA ASP A 254 -5.18 -6.30 11.50
C ASP A 254 -4.25 -5.09 11.30
N SER A 255 -2.98 -5.31 10.91
CA SER A 255 -2.07 -4.22 10.53
C SER A 255 -2.52 -3.50 9.26
N VAL A 256 -3.04 -4.26 8.29
CA VAL A 256 -3.61 -3.79 7.03
C VAL A 256 -4.91 -4.56 6.75
N SER A 257 -5.85 -3.97 6.02
CA SER A 257 -7.14 -4.62 5.77
C SER A 257 -7.00 -5.88 4.92
N CYS A 258 -7.88 -6.87 5.15
CA CYS A 258 -7.91 -8.10 4.38
C CYS A 258 -8.16 -7.85 2.87
N SER A 259 -9.09 -6.93 2.55
CA SER A 259 -9.36 -6.51 1.18
C SER A 259 -8.15 -5.87 0.49
N PHE A 260 -7.32 -5.14 1.24
CA PHE A 260 -6.06 -4.59 0.70
C PHE A 260 -5.05 -5.70 0.41
N LEU A 261 -4.88 -6.67 1.31
CA LEU A 261 -3.99 -7.80 1.08
C LEU A 261 -4.43 -8.63 -0.13
N LEU A 262 -5.73 -8.91 -0.29
CA LEU A 262 -6.27 -9.65 -1.42
C LEU A 262 -6.09 -8.88 -2.75
N ARG A 263 -6.31 -7.57 -2.75
CA ARG A 263 -6.01 -6.72 -3.92
C ARG A 263 -4.52 -6.68 -4.25
N LEU A 264 -3.66 -6.58 -3.24
CA LEU A 264 -2.21 -6.63 -3.40
C LEU A 264 -1.73 -7.99 -3.91
N LEU A 265 -2.32 -9.08 -3.41
CA LEU A 265 -2.07 -10.46 -3.85
C LEU A 265 -2.48 -10.67 -5.31
N ARG A 266 -3.67 -10.19 -5.71
CA ARG A 266 -4.12 -10.20 -7.11
C ARG A 266 -3.11 -9.49 -8.02
N MET A 267 -2.63 -8.31 -7.62
CA MET A 267 -1.59 -7.60 -8.38
C MET A 267 -0.25 -8.34 -8.38
N ALA A 268 0.15 -8.95 -7.27
CA ALA A 268 1.39 -9.71 -7.16
C ALA A 268 1.40 -10.92 -8.11
N ILE A 269 0.28 -11.64 -8.21
CA ILE A 269 0.10 -12.75 -9.15
C ILE A 269 0.13 -12.24 -10.59
N MET A 270 -0.62 -11.18 -10.89
CA MET A 270 -0.68 -10.57 -12.22
C MET A 270 0.71 -10.12 -12.72
N LEU A 271 1.52 -9.52 -11.84
CA LEU A 271 2.86 -9.00 -12.16
C LEU A 271 3.99 -10.02 -11.95
N LYS A 272 3.66 -11.28 -11.63
CA LYS A 272 4.61 -12.38 -11.41
C LYS A 272 5.71 -12.04 -10.40
N VAL A 273 5.30 -11.50 -9.26
CA VAL A 273 6.16 -11.26 -8.08
C VAL A 273 6.78 -12.58 -7.60
N ALA A 274 7.93 -12.51 -6.92
CA ALA A 274 8.62 -13.67 -6.38
C ALA A 274 7.67 -14.59 -5.55
N PRO A 275 7.66 -15.92 -5.79
CA PRO A 275 6.73 -16.83 -5.12
C PRO A 275 6.78 -16.79 -3.59
N ALA A 276 7.96 -16.56 -3.00
CA ALA A 276 8.12 -16.45 -1.55
C ALA A 276 7.31 -15.29 -0.95
N LEU A 277 7.21 -14.16 -1.65
CA LEU A 277 6.44 -13.00 -1.21
C LEU A 277 4.94 -13.20 -1.41
N VAL A 278 4.55 -13.95 -2.45
CA VAL A 278 3.16 -14.37 -2.68
C VAL A 278 2.69 -15.29 -1.55
N THR A 279 3.49 -16.31 -1.19
CA THR A 279 3.18 -17.19 -0.04
C THR A 279 3.13 -16.44 1.28
N GLU A 280 3.97 -15.41 1.47
CA GLU A 280 3.90 -14.56 2.66
C GLU A 280 2.60 -13.73 2.71
N LEU A 281 2.15 -13.20 1.57
CA LEU A 281 0.85 -12.55 1.46
C LEU A 281 -0.30 -13.52 1.75
N GLU A 282 -0.24 -14.75 1.21
CA GLU A 282 -1.24 -15.79 1.44
C GLU A 282 -1.37 -16.15 2.93
N LYS A 283 -0.24 -16.32 3.63
CA LYS A 283 -0.22 -16.53 5.08
C LYS A 283 -0.91 -15.39 5.81
N ARG A 284 -0.62 -14.14 5.44
CA ARG A 284 -1.21 -12.94 6.07
C ARG A 284 -2.70 -12.81 5.80
N VAL A 285 -3.15 -13.15 4.59
CA VAL A 285 -4.59 -13.23 4.27
C VAL A 285 -5.24 -14.34 5.10
N GLY A 286 -4.60 -15.50 5.23
CA GLY A 286 -5.03 -16.60 6.10
C GLY A 286 -5.26 -16.15 7.55
N MET A 287 -4.45 -15.23 8.10
CA MET A 287 -4.61 -14.71 9.46
C MET A 287 -5.93 -13.94 9.70
N GLN A 288 -6.52 -13.38 8.64
CA GLN A 288 -7.69 -12.50 8.71
C GLN A 288 -8.71 -12.84 7.63
N PHE A 289 -8.75 -14.10 7.20
CA PHE A 289 -9.58 -14.56 6.10
C PHE A 289 -11.06 -14.38 6.39
N GLU A 290 -11.44 -14.38 7.67
CA GLU A 290 -12.81 -14.14 8.12
C GLU A 290 -13.36 -12.74 7.77
N GLN A 291 -12.49 -11.79 7.38
CA GLN A 291 -12.84 -10.42 7.00
C GLN A 291 -12.98 -10.24 5.48
N ALA A 292 -12.66 -11.27 4.69
CA ALA A 292 -12.72 -11.21 3.24
C ALA A 292 -14.17 -11.17 2.72
N THR A 293 -14.37 -10.50 1.59
CA THR A 293 -15.66 -10.51 0.88
C THR A 293 -15.58 -11.39 -0.36
N LEU A 294 -16.73 -11.84 -0.88
CA LEU A 294 -16.78 -12.65 -2.09
C LEU A 294 -16.06 -11.96 -3.26
N ALA A 295 -16.26 -10.65 -3.43
CA ALA A 295 -15.64 -9.88 -4.50
C ALA A 295 -14.10 -9.88 -4.42
N ASP A 296 -13.53 -9.93 -3.21
CA ASP A 296 -12.08 -9.99 -3.02
C ASP A 296 -11.50 -11.37 -3.37
N LEU A 297 -12.31 -12.44 -3.29
CA LEU A 297 -11.90 -13.83 -3.61
C LEU A 297 -11.94 -14.14 -5.10
N LEU A 298 -12.65 -13.33 -5.91
CA LEU A 298 -12.77 -13.51 -7.35
C LEU A 298 -11.50 -13.05 -8.08
N ILE A 299 -10.39 -13.73 -7.82
CA ILE A 299 -9.09 -13.48 -8.44
C ILE A 299 -9.04 -14.25 -9.77
N PRO A 300 -8.91 -13.57 -10.93
CA PRO A 300 -8.84 -14.25 -12.22
C PRO A 300 -7.65 -15.20 -12.30
N SER A 301 -7.84 -16.35 -12.95
CA SER A 301 -6.70 -17.21 -13.29
C SER A 301 -5.89 -16.57 -14.42
N TYR A 302 -4.59 -16.35 -14.18
CA TYR A 302 -3.67 -15.84 -15.21
C TYR A 302 -2.95 -16.98 -15.95
N ASN A 303 -3.24 -18.23 -15.59
CA ASN A 303 -2.81 -19.40 -16.34
C ASN A 303 -3.83 -19.69 -17.43
N LYS A 304 -3.38 -19.67 -18.69
CA LYS A 304 -4.24 -19.85 -19.86
C LYS A 304 -4.85 -21.26 -19.86
N GLY A 305 -6.13 -21.39 -19.47
CA GLY A 305 -6.98 -22.51 -19.91
C GLY A 305 -7.63 -23.41 -18.85
N GLU A 306 -7.52 -23.16 -17.54
CA GLU A 306 -8.11 -24.08 -16.53
C GLU A 306 -9.45 -23.61 -15.94
N THR A 307 -9.56 -22.37 -15.47
CA THR A 307 -10.77 -21.86 -14.80
C THR A 307 -10.82 -20.34 -14.91
N MET A 308 -12.01 -19.75 -14.82
CA MET A 308 -12.21 -18.29 -14.81
C MET A 308 -11.52 -17.65 -13.58
N TYR A 309 -11.54 -18.36 -12.44
CA TYR A 309 -10.95 -17.93 -11.17
C TYR A 309 -9.90 -18.91 -10.67
N ASP A 310 -8.93 -18.43 -9.90
CA ASP A 310 -7.88 -19.26 -9.29
C ASP A 310 -8.41 -20.00 -8.05
N VAL A 311 -8.98 -21.18 -8.27
CA VAL A 311 -9.53 -22.04 -7.20
C VAL A 311 -8.43 -22.60 -6.30
N ASP A 312 -7.26 -22.90 -6.86
CA ASP A 312 -6.10 -23.42 -6.13
C ASP A 312 -5.53 -22.37 -5.15
N LEU A 313 -5.63 -21.09 -5.48
CA LEU A 313 -5.32 -19.99 -4.57
C LEU A 313 -6.27 -19.95 -3.37
N VAL A 314 -7.59 -19.98 -3.61
CA VAL A 314 -8.58 -19.94 -2.51
C VAL A 314 -8.44 -21.15 -1.59
N GLN A 315 -8.14 -22.33 -2.15
CA GLN A 315 -7.81 -23.51 -1.36
C GLN A 315 -6.59 -23.26 -0.45
N ARG A 316 -5.48 -22.74 -0.98
CA ARG A 316 -4.28 -22.43 -0.17
C ARG A 316 -4.53 -21.37 0.90
N LEU A 317 -5.33 -20.34 0.60
CA LEU A 317 -5.73 -19.33 1.58
C LEU A 317 -6.53 -19.94 2.74
N LEU A 318 -7.45 -20.86 2.41
CA LEU A 318 -8.25 -21.59 3.39
C LEU A 318 -7.39 -22.53 4.24
N GLU A 319 -6.45 -23.25 3.64
CA GLU A 319 -5.48 -24.08 4.37
C GLU A 319 -4.65 -23.25 5.36
N HIS A 320 -4.17 -22.08 4.94
CA HIS A 320 -3.46 -21.16 5.83
C HIS A 320 -4.32 -20.67 7.01
N PHE A 321 -5.60 -20.35 6.77
CA PHE A 321 -6.54 -19.99 7.83
C PHE A 321 -6.71 -21.12 8.85
N ILE A 322 -6.92 -22.36 8.39
CA ILE A 322 -7.13 -23.52 9.26
C ILE A 322 -5.88 -23.84 10.10
N VAL A 323 -4.69 -23.84 9.48
CA VAL A 323 -3.42 -24.10 10.18
C VAL A 323 -3.18 -23.05 11.27
N GLN A 324 -3.50 -21.79 10.98
CA GLN A 324 -3.34 -20.73 11.94
C GLN A 324 -4.32 -20.83 13.12
N GLU A 325 -5.59 -21.13 12.88
CA GLU A 325 -6.55 -21.32 13.97
C GLU A 325 -6.15 -22.47 14.90
N GLN A 326 -5.60 -23.56 14.36
CA GLN A 326 -5.08 -24.67 15.17
C GLN A 326 -3.89 -24.23 16.05
N THR A 327 -3.02 -23.36 15.53
CA THR A 327 -1.85 -22.83 16.26
C THR A 327 -2.26 -21.84 17.36
N GLU A 328 -3.27 -21.00 17.11
CA GLU A 328 -3.80 -20.07 18.12
C GLU A 328 -4.58 -20.80 19.22
N SER A 329 -5.29 -21.88 18.89
CA SER A 329 -6.05 -22.70 19.86
C SER A 329 -5.18 -23.47 20.86
N SER A 330 -3.90 -23.70 20.53
CA SER A 330 -2.95 -24.48 21.33
C SER A 330 -2.02 -23.60 22.20
N SER A 331 -2.12 -22.28 22.11
CA SER A 331 -1.27 -21.33 22.85
C SER A 331 -2.03 -20.63 23.99
N PRO A 332 -1.80 -20.97 25.28
CA PRO A 332 -2.51 -20.36 26.41
C PRO A 332 -1.92 -19.00 26.83
N SER A 333 -1.53 -18.11 25.90
CA SER A 333 -0.90 -16.83 26.25
C SER A 333 -0.96 -15.77 25.14
N ARG A 334 -2.03 -14.97 25.10
CA ARG A 334 -1.99 -13.57 24.64
C ARG A 334 -3.21 -12.83 25.20
N ASN A 335 -3.05 -12.31 26.41
CA ASN A 335 -3.93 -11.25 26.91
C ASN A 335 -3.75 -10.02 26.02
N SER A 336 -4.73 -9.77 25.14
CA SER A 336 -4.95 -8.42 24.60
C SER A 336 -5.25 -7.50 25.78
N PHE A 337 -4.32 -6.59 26.07
CA PHE A 337 -4.55 -5.47 26.97
C PHE A 337 -5.47 -4.47 26.28
N SER A 338 -6.78 -4.63 26.45
CA SER A 338 -7.73 -3.52 26.42
C SER A 338 -8.96 -3.87 27.27
N ASP A 339 -9.18 -3.00 28.26
CA ASP A 339 -10.35 -2.84 29.13
C ASP A 339 -10.89 -4.04 29.94
N LYS A 340 -10.45 -4.08 31.20
CA LYS A 340 -11.24 -4.64 32.30
C LYS A 340 -12.44 -3.73 32.58
N GLN A 341 -13.66 -4.20 32.29
CA GLN A 341 -14.84 -4.16 33.19
C GLN A 341 -16.11 -4.70 32.51
N HIS A 342 -16.37 -6.01 32.62
CA HIS A 342 -17.62 -6.58 33.14
C HIS A 342 -17.60 -8.12 33.05
N MET A 343 -18.29 -8.76 34.00
CA MET A 343 -18.33 -10.19 34.29
C MET A 343 -18.89 -11.04 33.13
N GLY A 344 -18.32 -12.24 32.89
CA GLY A 344 -18.95 -13.27 32.05
C GLY A 344 -17.98 -14.33 31.52
N MET A 345 -17.96 -15.51 32.16
CA MET A 345 -17.33 -16.74 31.69
C MET A 345 -17.89 -17.12 30.29
N GLY A 346 -17.05 -17.27 29.26
CA GLY A 346 -17.47 -17.90 27.98
C GLY A 346 -17.19 -17.18 26.65
N MET A 347 -16.50 -16.04 26.61
CA MET A 347 -16.43 -15.21 25.38
C MET A 347 -15.34 -15.59 24.35
N GLY A 348 -14.42 -16.52 24.65
CA GLY A 348 -13.37 -16.93 23.71
C GLY A 348 -13.87 -17.87 22.59
N MET A 349 -14.76 -18.81 22.92
CA MET A 349 -15.27 -19.81 21.96
C MET A 349 -16.28 -19.21 20.97
N GLY A 350 -17.05 -18.20 21.38
CA GLY A 350 -18.05 -17.55 20.54
C GLY A 350 -17.43 -16.79 19.35
N CYS A 351 -16.32 -16.07 19.55
CA CYS A 351 -15.63 -15.37 18.45
C CYS A 351 -15.01 -16.33 17.43
N ILE A 352 -14.48 -17.48 17.89
CA ILE A 352 -13.84 -18.49 17.03
C ILE A 352 -14.88 -19.22 16.19
N LEU A 353 -15.99 -19.65 16.80
CA LEU A 353 -17.12 -20.22 16.06
C LEU A 353 -17.70 -19.21 15.05
N ASN A 354 -17.71 -17.92 15.39
CA ASN A 354 -18.12 -16.85 14.48
C ASN A 354 -17.14 -16.61 13.31
N ALA A 355 -15.83 -16.85 13.49
CA ALA A 355 -14.85 -16.73 12.41
C ALA A 355 -14.98 -17.91 11.43
N LYS A 356 -14.95 -19.15 11.94
CA LYS A 356 -15.17 -20.38 11.16
C LYS A 356 -16.48 -20.37 10.39
N ALA A 357 -17.58 -19.98 11.04
CA ALA A 357 -18.89 -19.90 10.38
C ALA A 357 -18.95 -18.81 9.30
N ARG A 358 -18.23 -17.69 9.47
CA ARG A 358 -18.12 -16.65 8.42
C ARG A 358 -17.32 -17.14 7.22
N VAL A 359 -16.18 -17.78 7.46
CA VAL A 359 -15.37 -18.39 6.40
C VAL A 359 -16.16 -19.47 5.67
N ALA A 360 -16.90 -20.32 6.39
CA ALA A 360 -17.76 -21.33 5.77
C ALA A 360 -18.79 -20.71 4.81
N ARG A 361 -19.53 -19.69 5.26
CA ARG A 361 -20.48 -18.97 4.38
C ARG A 361 -19.80 -18.31 3.18
N LEU A 362 -18.60 -17.79 3.36
CA LEU A 362 -17.81 -17.18 2.28
C LEU A 362 -17.38 -18.22 1.25
N VAL A 363 -16.86 -19.37 1.69
CA VAL A 363 -16.45 -20.49 0.83
C VAL A 363 -17.67 -21.08 0.11
N ASP A 364 -18.81 -21.26 0.78
CA ASP A 364 -20.04 -21.76 0.14
C ASP A 364 -20.56 -20.78 -0.94
N SER A 365 -20.45 -19.46 -0.68
CA SER A 365 -20.79 -18.43 -1.67
C SER A 365 -19.82 -18.45 -2.85
N TYR A 366 -18.52 -18.63 -2.59
CA TYR A 366 -17.51 -18.78 -3.63
C TYR A 366 -17.73 -20.05 -4.47
N LEU A 367 -17.97 -21.20 -3.83
CA LEU A 367 -18.32 -22.46 -4.48
C LEU A 367 -19.56 -22.32 -5.36
N THR A 368 -20.58 -21.60 -4.92
CA THR A 368 -21.76 -21.30 -5.74
C THR A 368 -21.37 -20.51 -6.99
N GLU A 369 -20.47 -19.53 -6.89
CA GLU A 369 -20.05 -18.73 -8.04
C GLU A 369 -19.15 -19.52 -9.02
N VAL A 370 -18.14 -20.23 -8.50
CA VAL A 370 -17.25 -21.06 -9.35
C VAL A 370 -17.94 -22.28 -9.92
N SER A 371 -19.03 -22.76 -9.32
CA SER A 371 -19.81 -23.89 -9.86
C SER A 371 -20.44 -23.60 -11.23
N ARG A 372 -20.54 -22.33 -11.63
CA ARG A 372 -20.99 -21.90 -12.96
C ARG A 372 -19.91 -22.05 -14.03
N ASP A 373 -18.65 -22.19 -13.62
CA ASP A 373 -17.54 -22.39 -14.54
C ASP A 373 -17.55 -23.81 -15.08
N ARG A 374 -17.55 -23.92 -16.42
CA ARG A 374 -17.60 -25.19 -17.13
C ARG A 374 -16.28 -25.95 -17.06
N ASN A 375 -15.17 -25.26 -16.82
CA ASN A 375 -13.85 -25.87 -16.80
C ASN A 375 -13.43 -26.34 -15.39
N LEU A 376 -14.26 -26.11 -14.37
CA LEU A 376 -14.00 -26.58 -13.01
C LEU A 376 -14.12 -28.10 -12.91
N SER A 377 -13.07 -28.77 -12.44
CA SER A 377 -13.11 -30.23 -12.23
C SER A 377 -13.86 -30.60 -10.95
N LEU A 378 -14.51 -31.77 -10.96
CA LEU A 378 -15.20 -32.32 -9.78
C LEU A 378 -14.24 -32.49 -8.60
N THR A 379 -12.99 -32.89 -8.88
CA THR A 379 -11.96 -33.07 -7.84
C THR A 379 -11.63 -31.77 -7.13
N LYS A 380 -11.40 -30.66 -7.87
CA LYS A 380 -11.12 -29.35 -7.27
C LYS A 380 -12.34 -28.85 -6.47
N PHE A 381 -13.55 -29.06 -6.98
CA PHE A 381 -14.78 -28.72 -6.27
C PHE A 381 -14.94 -29.50 -4.96
N GLN A 382 -14.74 -30.82 -4.99
CA GLN A 382 -14.85 -31.68 -3.81
C GLN A 382 -13.80 -31.35 -2.75
N VAL A 383 -12.54 -31.18 -3.15
CA VAL A 383 -11.45 -30.82 -2.21
C VAL A 383 -11.76 -29.51 -1.49
N LEU A 384 -12.23 -28.49 -2.21
CA LEU A 384 -12.58 -27.21 -1.59
C LEU A 384 -13.81 -27.30 -0.68
N ALA A 385 -14.80 -28.13 -1.04
CA ALA A 385 -15.97 -28.39 -0.19
C ALA A 385 -15.59 -29.15 1.10
N GLU A 386 -14.65 -30.09 1.03
CA GLU A 386 -14.20 -30.90 2.17
C GLU A 386 -13.09 -30.24 3.00
N ALA A 387 -12.47 -29.16 2.51
CA ALA A 387 -11.35 -28.50 3.19
C ALA A 387 -11.74 -27.90 4.56
N LEU A 388 -13.01 -27.55 4.78
CA LEU A 388 -13.49 -26.99 6.05
C LEU A 388 -13.91 -28.09 7.05
N PRO A 389 -13.56 -27.98 8.35
CA PRO A 389 -14.05 -28.90 9.38
C PRO A 389 -15.58 -28.88 9.51
N GLU A 390 -16.20 -30.02 9.83
CA GLU A 390 -17.66 -30.11 10.05
C GLU A 390 -18.17 -29.11 11.10
N SER A 391 -17.36 -28.85 12.14
CA SER A 391 -17.65 -27.86 13.19
C SER A 391 -17.75 -26.40 12.70
N ALA A 392 -17.29 -26.09 11.48
CA ALA A 392 -17.38 -24.75 10.90
C ALA A 392 -18.76 -24.48 10.28
N ARG A 393 -19.50 -25.54 9.89
CA ARG A 393 -20.82 -25.42 9.27
C ARG A 393 -21.90 -25.61 10.32
N THR A 394 -22.69 -24.56 10.56
CA THR A 394 -23.90 -24.66 11.38
C THR A 394 -25.13 -25.08 10.56
N CYS A 395 -25.03 -25.00 9.23
CA CYS A 395 -26.08 -25.31 8.27
C CYS A 395 -25.43 -25.52 6.89
N ASP A 396 -25.80 -26.58 6.18
CA ASP A 396 -25.21 -26.98 4.91
C ASP A 396 -25.99 -26.46 3.68
N ASP A 397 -27.04 -25.65 3.88
CA ASP A 397 -27.90 -25.15 2.80
C ASP A 397 -27.10 -24.44 1.69
N GLY A 398 -26.06 -23.68 2.08
CA GLY A 398 -25.15 -23.01 1.16
C GLY A 398 -24.36 -23.98 0.29
N LEU A 399 -23.84 -25.05 0.90
CA LEU A 399 -23.10 -26.10 0.22
C LEU A 399 -24.01 -26.91 -0.72
N TYR A 400 -25.20 -27.31 -0.28
CA TYR A 400 -26.17 -28.01 -1.15
C TYR A 400 -26.58 -27.16 -2.35
N ARG A 401 -26.74 -25.84 -2.17
CA ARG A 401 -27.02 -24.92 -3.28
C ARG A 401 -25.85 -24.84 -4.29
N ALA A 402 -24.61 -24.84 -3.81
CA ALA A 402 -23.43 -24.88 -4.67
C ALA A 402 -23.35 -26.20 -5.46
N ILE A 403 -23.65 -27.33 -4.81
CA ILE A 403 -23.69 -28.66 -5.46
C ILE A 403 -24.78 -28.71 -6.53
N ASP A 404 -26.00 -28.25 -6.23
CA ASP A 404 -27.10 -28.20 -7.21
C ASP A 404 -26.73 -27.32 -8.42
N SER A 405 -26.08 -26.18 -8.18
CA SER A 405 -25.60 -25.29 -9.25
C SER A 405 -24.53 -25.96 -10.13
N TYR A 406 -23.58 -26.69 -9.52
CA TYR A 406 -22.55 -27.46 -10.23
C TYR A 406 -23.16 -28.61 -11.07
N LEU A 407 -24.14 -29.34 -10.53
CA LEU A 407 -24.84 -30.40 -11.23
C LEU A 407 -25.66 -29.87 -12.42
N LYS A 408 -26.27 -28.69 -12.29
CA LYS A 408 -26.97 -28.02 -13.39
C LYS A 408 -26.02 -27.57 -14.51
N ALA A 409 -24.86 -27.03 -14.16
CA ALA A 409 -23.84 -26.62 -15.12
C ALA A 409 -23.21 -27.82 -15.86
N SER A 410 -23.03 -28.96 -15.18
CA SER A 410 -22.51 -30.19 -15.79
C SER A 410 -23.56 -30.95 -16.63
N CYS A 411 -24.84 -30.95 -16.22
CA CYS A 411 -25.92 -31.59 -17.00
C CYS A 411 -26.21 -30.88 -18.33
N SER A 412 -26.02 -29.56 -18.42
CA SER A 412 -26.17 -28.81 -19.67
C SER A 412 -25.12 -29.23 -20.71
N HIS A 413 -23.94 -29.66 -20.27
CA HIS A 413 -22.87 -30.20 -21.13
C HIS A 413 -23.26 -31.52 -21.82
N HIS A 414 -24.11 -32.35 -21.19
CA HIS A 414 -24.54 -33.64 -21.75
C HIS A 414 -25.65 -33.49 -22.82
N LYS A 415 -26.28 -32.31 -22.92
CA LYS A 415 -27.29 -32.02 -23.95
C LYS A 415 -26.71 -31.38 -25.22
N GLU A 416 -25.64 -30.59 -25.13
CA GLU A 416 -25.00 -29.96 -26.31
C GLU A 416 -24.13 -30.94 -27.13
N GLY A 417 -23.62 -32.03 -26.53
CA GLY A 417 -22.82 -33.05 -27.25
C GLY A 417 -23.63 -34.08 -28.04
N LYS A 418 -24.94 -33.89 -28.20
CA LYS A 418 -25.86 -34.82 -28.89
C LYS A 418 -26.63 -34.19 -30.06
N SER A 419 -26.26 -32.98 -30.50
CA SER A 419 -26.86 -32.33 -31.68
C SER A 419 -26.02 -32.47 -32.93
#